data_AF-A0A661P6Q7-F1
#
_entry.id   AF-A0A661P6Q7-F1
#
_cell.length_a   1.000
_cell.length_b   1.000
_cell.length_c   1.000
_cell.angle_alpha   90.00
_cell.angle_beta   90.00
_cell.angle_gamma   90.00
#
_symmetry.space_group_name_H-M   'P 1'
#
loop_
_entity.id
_entity.type
_entity.pdbx_description
1 polymer ?
#
loop_
_entity_poly.entity_id
_entity_poly.type
_entity_poly.pdbx_seq_one_letter_code
_entity_poly.pdbx_strand_id
1 'polypeptide(L)'
;MPRSRSEVRDEDARANAKPFNWGLVRLSDDEVTEFAQALVRGQIFTEMHIAPGHRTSGIINMVFMGMSLAMGEMSPATKGALEKSPPGMLYAHYRVEGRDNTFPRSINGYPIFNQCAFLSKEDTNRVQDKYEEIVKENPWLLDNN
;
A
#
# COMPACT_ATOMS: atom_id res chain seq x y z
N MET A 1 9.10 -28.92 29.56
CA MET A 1 8.21 -27.83 30.03
C MET A 1 7.22 -27.52 28.92
N PRO A 2 5.90 -27.52 29.17
CA PRO A 2 4.91 -27.16 28.16
C PRO A 2 5.01 -25.67 27.81
N ARG A 3 5.08 -25.35 26.51
CA ARG A 3 5.10 -23.96 26.01
C ARG A 3 3.78 -23.27 26.35
N SER A 4 3.82 -21.97 26.62
CA SER A 4 2.63 -21.19 26.91
C SER A 4 1.75 -21.06 25.66
N ARG A 5 0.42 -21.01 25.86
CA ARG A 5 -0.57 -20.95 24.77
C ARG A 5 -0.42 -19.69 23.89
N SER A 6 0.23 -18.64 24.39
CA SER A 6 0.60 -17.43 23.66
C SER A 6 1.79 -17.63 22.72
N GLU A 7 2.80 -18.40 23.11
CA GLU A 7 4.00 -18.65 22.28
C GLU A 7 3.67 -19.48 21.03
N VAL A 8 2.71 -20.41 21.13
CA VAL A 8 2.30 -21.25 19.99
C VAL A 8 1.56 -20.44 18.93
N ARG A 9 0.78 -19.40 19.32
CA ARG A 9 0.05 -18.55 18.36
C ARG A 9 0.96 -17.62 17.54
N ASP A 10 2.08 -17.18 18.11
CA ASP A 10 3.02 -16.30 17.42
C ASP A 10 3.94 -17.04 16.45
N GLU A 11 4.25 -18.32 16.70
CA GLU A 11 5.02 -19.16 15.76
C GLU A 11 4.22 -19.48 14.49
N ASP A 12 2.93 -19.81 14.62
CA ASP A 12 2.07 -20.13 13.47
C ASP A 12 1.77 -18.91 12.57
N ALA A 13 1.71 -17.71 13.16
CA ALA A 13 1.55 -16.45 12.42
C ALA A 13 2.82 -16.10 11.62
N ARG A 14 4.01 -16.37 12.16
CA ARG A 14 5.29 -16.12 11.48
C ARG A 14 5.56 -17.10 10.34
N ALA A 15 5.11 -18.35 10.45
CA ALA A 15 5.32 -19.36 9.42
C ALA A 15 4.49 -19.13 8.15
N ASN A 16 3.40 -18.34 8.23
CA ASN A 16 2.52 -18.03 7.11
C ASN A 16 2.62 -16.60 6.58
N ALA A 17 3.50 -15.77 7.16
CA ALA A 17 3.73 -14.42 6.66
C ALA A 17 4.37 -14.51 5.27
N LYS A 18 3.58 -14.23 4.21
CA LYS A 18 4.11 -14.15 2.85
C LYS A 18 5.23 -13.10 2.85
N PRO A 19 6.41 -13.39 2.27
CA PRO A 19 7.49 -12.42 2.19
C PRO A 19 6.96 -11.16 1.52
N PHE A 20 7.32 -10.00 2.07
CA PHE A 20 6.93 -8.71 1.54
C PHE A 20 7.46 -8.59 0.11
N ASN A 21 6.56 -8.80 -0.86
CA ASN A 21 6.93 -8.84 -2.26
C ASN A 21 6.96 -7.41 -2.81
N TRP A 22 8.17 -6.86 -2.94
CA TRP A 22 8.42 -5.57 -3.57
C TRP A 22 8.18 -5.56 -5.09
N GLY A 23 7.88 -6.71 -5.70
CA GLY A 23 7.57 -6.83 -7.12
C GLY A 23 6.25 -6.16 -7.49
N LEU A 24 6.11 -5.80 -8.77
CA LEU A 24 4.84 -5.35 -9.33
C LEU A 24 3.79 -6.44 -9.11
N VAL A 25 2.85 -6.17 -8.21
CA VAL A 25 1.75 -7.09 -7.94
C VAL A 25 0.80 -7.04 -9.13
N ARG A 26 0.54 -8.20 -9.74
CA ARG A 26 -0.57 -8.37 -10.68
C ARG A 26 -1.77 -8.85 -9.90
N LEU A 27 -2.85 -8.07 -9.94
CA LEU A 27 -4.08 -8.38 -9.21
C LEU A 27 -5.02 -9.22 -10.07
N SER A 28 -5.63 -10.24 -9.48
CA SER A 28 -6.83 -10.87 -10.03
C SER A 28 -8.02 -9.91 -10.01
N ASP A 29 -9.11 -10.20 -10.73
CA ASP A 29 -10.30 -9.34 -10.75
C ASP A 29 -10.93 -9.16 -9.36
N ASP A 30 -10.93 -10.22 -8.55
CA ASP A 30 -11.41 -10.18 -7.17
C ASP A 30 -10.52 -9.27 -6.32
N GLU A 31 -9.19 -9.40 -6.44
CA GLU A 31 -8.23 -8.55 -5.73
C GLU A 31 -8.33 -7.07 -6.16
N VAL A 32 -8.59 -6.78 -7.44
CA VAL A 32 -8.87 -5.42 -7.92
C VAL A 32 -10.11 -4.84 -7.22
N THR A 33 -11.17 -5.63 -7.12
CA THR A 33 -12.42 -5.22 -6.46
C THR A 33 -12.20 -4.97 -4.97
N GLU A 34 -11.51 -5.88 -4.28
CA GLU A 34 -11.16 -5.71 -2.86
C GLU A 34 -10.30 -4.47 -2.63
N PHE A 35 -9.31 -4.23 -3.49
CA PHE A 35 -8.44 -3.06 -3.42
C PHE A 35 -9.23 -1.75 -3.60
N ALA A 36 -10.09 -1.70 -4.62
CA ALA A 36 -10.94 -0.54 -4.87
C ALA A 36 -11.89 -0.27 -3.69
N GLN A 37 -12.49 -1.29 -3.10
CA GLN A 37 -13.30 -1.14 -1.88
C GLN A 37 -12.48 -0.63 -0.70
N ALA A 38 -11.24 -1.12 -0.52
CA ALA A 38 -10.36 -0.68 0.54
C ALA A 38 -9.93 0.80 0.36
N LEU A 39 -9.77 1.27 -0.88
CA LEU A 39 -9.58 2.70 -1.18
C LEU A 39 -10.81 3.52 -0.77
N VAL A 40 -12.02 3.11 -1.18
CA VAL A 40 -13.26 3.82 -0.82
C VAL A 40 -13.46 3.90 0.69
N ARG A 41 -13.09 2.85 1.43
CA ARG A 41 -13.18 2.81 2.90
C ARG A 41 -12.05 3.55 3.63
N GLY A 42 -11.13 4.20 2.92
CA GLY A 42 -9.98 4.89 3.51
C GLY A 42 -8.98 3.95 4.20
N GLN A 43 -8.99 2.66 3.88
CA GLN A 43 -8.07 1.66 4.47
C GLN A 43 -6.68 1.67 3.82
N ILE A 44 -6.59 2.25 2.62
CA ILE A 44 -5.38 2.39 1.82
C ILE A 44 -5.13 3.88 1.58
N PHE A 45 -3.89 4.32 1.77
CA PHE A 45 -3.41 5.63 1.36
C PHE A 45 -2.56 5.49 0.10
N THR A 46 -2.81 6.34 -0.89
CA THR A 46 -2.08 6.38 -2.17
C THR A 46 -1.40 7.73 -2.35
N GLU A 47 -0.42 7.81 -3.24
CA GLU A 47 0.19 9.09 -3.61
C GLU A 47 -0.83 10.09 -4.21
N MET A 48 -1.97 9.60 -4.69
CA MET A 48 -3.05 10.44 -5.22
C MET A 48 -3.77 11.23 -4.12
N HIS A 49 -3.71 10.80 -2.86
CA HIS A 49 -4.22 11.57 -1.72
C HIS A 49 -3.34 12.75 -1.33
N ILE A 50 -2.09 12.80 -1.82
CA ILE A 50 -1.22 13.96 -1.64
C ILE A 50 -1.70 15.05 -2.60
N ALA A 51 -1.88 16.28 -2.11
CA ALA A 51 -2.27 17.41 -2.95
C ALA A 51 -1.30 17.57 -4.14
N PRO A 52 -1.78 17.88 -5.37
CA PRO A 52 -0.93 17.94 -6.55
C PRO A 52 0.34 18.80 -6.39
N GLY A 53 0.24 19.96 -5.73
CA GLY A 53 1.39 20.83 -5.46
C GLY A 53 2.40 20.28 -4.45
N HIS A 54 2.04 19.24 -3.69
CA HIS A 54 2.89 18.57 -2.70
C HIS A 54 3.46 17.25 -3.21
N ARG A 55 3.06 16.75 -4.39
CA ARG A 55 3.55 15.49 -5.00
C ARG A 55 4.96 15.64 -5.58
N THR A 56 5.89 16.12 -4.76
CA THR A 56 7.32 16.16 -5.08
C THR A 56 7.99 14.87 -4.62
N SER A 57 9.08 14.47 -5.29
CA SER A 57 9.82 13.27 -4.90
C SER A 57 10.25 13.30 -3.43
N GLY A 58 10.59 14.47 -2.88
CA GLY A 58 10.93 14.62 -1.47
C GLY A 58 9.79 14.28 -0.51
N ILE A 59 8.58 14.81 -0.76
CA ILE A 59 7.40 14.52 0.09
C ILE A 59 6.96 13.07 -0.07
N ILE A 60 6.92 12.55 -1.30
CA ILE A 60 6.57 11.14 -1.55
C ILE A 60 7.54 10.21 -0.81
N ASN A 61 8.84 10.46 -0.93
CA ASN A 61 9.88 9.69 -0.24
C ASN A 61 9.77 9.76 1.28
N MET A 62 9.29 10.88 1.82
CA MET A 62 9.06 11.06 3.25
C MET A 62 7.79 10.38 3.75
N VAL A 63 6.68 10.50 3.01
CA VAL A 63 5.38 9.87 3.33
C VAL A 63 5.50 8.35 3.25
N PHE A 64 6.15 7.84 2.21
CA PHE A 64 6.38 6.43 1.99
C PHE A 64 7.83 6.07 2.35
N MET A 65 8.23 6.35 3.59
CA MET A 65 9.64 6.24 4.03
C MET A 65 10.24 4.85 3.79
N GLY A 66 9.43 3.79 3.90
CA GLY A 66 9.84 2.42 3.56
C GLY A 66 10.39 2.30 2.14
N MET A 67 9.86 3.03 1.17
CA MET A 67 10.35 3.06 -0.21
C MET A 67 11.77 3.60 -0.28
N SER A 68 12.05 4.74 0.36
CA SER A 68 13.37 5.38 0.28
C SER A 68 14.47 4.47 0.81
N LEU A 69 14.19 3.79 1.93
CA LEU A 69 15.10 2.81 2.53
C LEU A 69 15.23 1.57 1.63
N ALA A 70 14.12 1.07 1.12
CA ALA A 70 14.12 -0.12 0.27
C ALA A 70 14.83 0.10 -1.07
N MET A 71 14.65 1.25 -1.72
CA MET A 71 15.26 1.57 -3.02
C MET A 71 16.79 1.66 -2.95
N GLY A 72 17.35 2.08 -1.80
CA GLY A 72 18.79 2.04 -1.56
C GLY A 72 19.33 0.60 -1.64
N GLU A 73 18.62 -0.31 -0.99
CA GLU A 73 18.98 -1.74 -0.84
C GLU A 73 18.45 -2.64 -1.97
N MET A 74 17.70 -2.10 -2.94
CA MET A 74 17.17 -2.90 -4.06
C MET A 74 18.30 -3.48 -4.92
N SER A 75 18.18 -4.77 -5.23
CA SER A 75 19.09 -5.45 -6.17
C SER A 75 19.06 -4.78 -7.55
N PRO A 76 20.16 -4.83 -8.33
CA PRO A 76 20.18 -4.30 -9.69
C PRO A 76 19.09 -4.88 -10.60
N ALA A 77 18.72 -6.15 -10.39
CA ALA A 77 17.64 -6.80 -11.13
C ALA A 77 16.28 -6.16 -10.83
N THR A 78 16.00 -5.86 -9.55
CA THR A 78 14.77 -5.18 -9.12
C THR A 78 14.72 -3.75 -9.66
N LYS A 79 15.83 -3.01 -9.58
CA LYS A 79 15.93 -1.65 -10.15
C LYS A 79 15.66 -1.66 -11.66
N GLY A 80 16.32 -2.56 -12.40
CA GLY A 80 16.11 -2.70 -13.84
C GLY A 80 14.69 -3.16 -14.21
N ALA A 81 14.01 -3.94 -13.36
CA ALA A 81 12.62 -4.30 -13.58
C ALA A 81 11.68 -3.10 -13.40
N LEU A 82 11.89 -2.28 -12.37
CA LEU A 82 11.12 -1.04 -12.14
C LEU A 82 11.39 0.00 -13.23
N GLU A 83 12.61 0.10 -13.75
CA GLU A 83 12.93 0.97 -14.89
C GLU A 83 12.22 0.52 -16.17
N LYS A 84 12.18 -0.78 -16.45
CA LYS A 84 11.50 -1.35 -17.64
C LYS A 84 9.98 -1.29 -17.54
N SER A 85 9.44 -1.35 -16.34
CA SER A 85 8.01 -1.35 -16.08
C SER A 85 7.74 -0.42 -14.91
N PRO A 86 7.67 0.90 -15.17
CA PRO A 86 7.47 1.88 -14.11
C PRO A 86 6.16 1.58 -13.37
N PRO A 87 6.15 1.72 -12.04
CA PRO A 87 4.95 1.51 -11.25
C PRO A 87 3.87 2.53 -11.64
N GLY A 88 2.61 2.12 -11.56
CA GLY A 88 1.46 2.96 -11.85
C GLY A 88 0.99 3.77 -10.65
N MET A 89 1.02 3.15 -9.46
CA MET A 89 0.56 3.77 -8.22
C MET A 89 1.38 3.27 -7.04
N LEU A 90 1.80 4.22 -6.19
CA LEU A 90 2.33 3.94 -4.87
C LEU A 90 1.22 3.96 -3.82
N TYR A 91 1.20 2.94 -2.95
CA TYR A 91 0.21 2.86 -1.88
C TYR A 91 0.75 2.23 -0.60
N ALA A 92 0.03 2.44 0.49
CA ALA A 92 0.26 1.83 1.79
C ALA A 92 -1.08 1.56 2.48
N HIS A 93 -1.20 0.40 3.14
CA HIS A 93 -2.33 0.14 4.03
C HIS A 93 -2.11 0.84 5.36
N TYR A 94 -3.16 1.40 5.98
CA TYR A 94 -3.06 1.92 7.35
C TYR A 94 -2.82 0.83 8.38
N ARG A 95 -3.35 -0.37 8.14
CA ARG A 95 -3.14 -1.53 9.02
C ARG A 95 -2.67 -2.73 8.22
N VAL A 96 -1.67 -3.43 8.76
CA VAL A 96 -1.13 -4.67 8.21
C VAL A 96 -1.16 -5.70 9.33
N GLU A 97 -1.84 -6.84 9.12
CA GLU A 97 -1.97 -7.92 10.12
C GLU A 97 -2.44 -7.44 11.50
N GLY A 98 -3.37 -6.47 11.51
CA GLY A 98 -3.93 -5.89 12.74
C GLY A 98 -3.04 -4.89 13.45
N ARG A 99 -1.85 -4.57 12.91
CA ARG A 99 -0.93 -3.56 13.43
C ARG A 99 -1.02 -2.27 12.64
N ASP A 100 -0.82 -1.14 13.33
CA ASP A 100 -0.71 0.16 12.68
C ASP A 100 0.57 0.21 11.83
N ASN A 101 0.42 0.57 10.57
CA ASN A 101 1.53 0.74 9.63
C ASN A 101 1.97 2.22 9.53
N THR A 102 1.27 3.12 10.21
CA THR A 102 1.66 4.53 10.29
C THR A 102 2.63 4.78 11.44
N PHE A 103 3.54 5.74 11.25
CA PHE A 103 4.31 6.30 12.34
C PHE A 103 3.48 7.34 13.11
N PRO A 104 3.80 7.60 14.40
CA PRO A 104 3.09 8.60 15.20
C PRO A 104 3.20 10.04 14.70
N ARG A 105 4.08 10.32 13.74
CA ARG A 105 4.32 11.66 13.20
C ARG A 105 3.76 11.77 11.79
N SER A 106 3.32 12.97 11.44
CA SER A 106 2.94 13.35 10.09
C SER A 106 3.92 14.37 9.51
N ILE A 107 3.97 14.48 8.19
CA ILE A 107 4.71 15.52 7.47
C ILE A 107 3.71 16.31 6.64
N ASN A 108 3.58 17.60 6.92
CA ASN A 108 2.62 18.49 6.26
C ASN A 108 1.17 17.95 6.29
N GLY A 109 0.79 17.29 7.39
CA GLY A 109 -0.53 16.69 7.57
C GLY A 109 -0.70 15.30 6.95
N TYR A 110 0.28 14.79 6.20
CA TYR A 110 0.22 13.44 5.64
C TYR A 110 0.78 12.41 6.62
N PRO A 111 0.13 11.24 6.77
CA PRO A 111 0.68 10.13 7.54
C PRO A 111 2.00 9.66 6.94
N ILE A 112 2.89 9.12 7.77
CA ILE A 112 4.14 8.49 7.32
C ILE A 112 3.95 6.98 7.48
N PHE A 113 4.26 6.21 6.44
CA PHE A 113 4.11 4.76 6.44
C PHE A 113 5.46 4.05 6.53
N ASN A 114 5.48 2.96 7.31
CA ASN A 114 6.65 2.09 7.42
C ASN A 114 6.77 1.15 6.22
N GLN A 115 5.64 0.63 5.74
CA GLN A 115 5.57 -0.26 4.60
C GLN A 115 4.71 0.34 3.48
N CYS A 116 5.16 0.15 2.25
CA CYS A 116 4.45 0.59 1.04
C CYS A 116 4.71 -0.39 -0.11
N ALA A 117 3.81 -0.41 -1.08
CA ALA A 117 3.89 -1.29 -2.24
C ALA A 117 3.51 -0.55 -3.52
N PHE A 118 3.78 -1.20 -4.66
CA PHE A 118 3.52 -0.66 -5.98
C PHE A 118 2.46 -1.49 -6.71
N LEU A 119 1.55 -0.80 -7.39
CA LEU A 119 0.74 -1.40 -8.44
C LEU A 119 1.37 -1.19 -9.80
N SER A 120 1.15 -2.14 -10.70
CA SER A 120 1.44 -1.94 -12.12
C SER A 120 0.55 -0.84 -12.70
N LYS A 121 0.96 -0.25 -13.82
CA LYS A 121 0.13 0.75 -14.52
C LYS A 121 -1.20 0.17 -14.99
N GLU A 122 -1.20 -1.10 -15.42
CA GLU A 122 -2.39 -1.82 -15.84
C GLU A 122 -3.37 -1.99 -14.67
N ASP A 123 -2.90 -2.51 -13.53
CA ASP A 123 -3.74 -2.70 -12.35
C ASP A 123 -4.18 -1.39 -11.71
N THR A 124 -3.35 -0.35 -11.80
CA THR A 124 -3.71 1.01 -11.37
C THR A 124 -4.95 1.49 -12.11
N ASN A 125 -4.99 1.32 -13.44
CA ASN A 125 -6.15 1.71 -14.23
C ASN A 125 -7.37 0.86 -13.87
N ARG A 126 -7.22 -0.47 -13.77
CA ARG A 126 -8.31 -1.39 -13.38
C ARG A 126 -8.91 -1.04 -12.02
N VAL A 127 -8.06 -0.70 -11.04
CA VAL A 127 -8.48 -0.26 -9.71
C VAL A 127 -9.18 1.10 -9.76
N GLN A 128 -8.69 2.06 -10.55
CA GLN A 128 -9.35 3.35 -10.71
C GLN A 128 -10.73 3.22 -11.35
N ASP A 129 -10.85 2.47 -12.43
CA ASP A 129 -12.13 2.21 -13.10
C ASP A 129 -13.13 1.56 -12.12
N LYS A 130 -12.67 0.57 -11.34
CA LYS A 130 -13.51 -0.11 -10.35
C LYS A 130 -13.88 0.78 -9.17
N TYR A 131 -12.96 1.64 -8.72
CA TYR A 131 -13.24 2.65 -7.69
C TYR A 131 -14.33 3.62 -8.15
N GLU A 132 -14.24 4.12 -9.38
CA GLU A 132 -15.25 5.02 -9.95
C GLU A 132 -16.62 4.35 -10.09
N GLU A 133 -16.65 3.07 -10.51
CA GLU A 133 -17.88 2.27 -10.55
C GLU A 133 -18.53 2.18 -9.16
N ILE A 134 -17.77 1.78 -8.12
CA ILE A 134 -18.28 1.64 -6.75
C ILE A 134 -18.81 2.97 -6.21
N VAL A 135 -18.08 4.06 -6.42
CA VAL A 135 -18.47 5.41 -5.99
C VAL A 135 -19.72 5.89 -6.72
N LYS A 136 -19.83 5.62 -8.02
CA LYS A 136 -21.02 5.98 -8.82
C LYS A 136 -22.26 5.23 -8.37
N GLU A 137 -22.13 3.96 -8.01
CA GLU A 137 -23.22 3.14 -7.48
C GLU A 137 -23.60 3.52 -6.04
N ASN A 138 -22.65 4.04 -5.26
CA ASN A 138 -22.79 4.31 -3.83
C ASN A 138 -22.26 5.71 -3.46
N PRO A 139 -22.88 6.80 -3.97
CA PRO A 139 -22.33 8.15 -3.82
C PRO A 139 -22.19 8.62 -2.36
N TRP A 140 -23.04 8.10 -1.46
CA TRP A 140 -22.98 8.40 -0.01
C TRP A 140 -21.69 7.90 0.67
N LEU A 141 -20.89 7.06 0.01
CA LEU A 141 -19.59 6.63 0.55
C LEU A 141 -18.57 7.76 0.60
N LEU A 142 -18.73 8.81 -0.22
CA LEU A 142 -17.84 9.98 -0.19
C LEU A 142 -18.17 10.96 0.94
N ASP A 143 -19.40 10.96 1.44
CA ASP A 143 -19.84 11.92 2.47
C ASP A 143 -19.37 11.53 3.89
N ASN A 144 -18.86 10.31 4.06
CA ASN A 144 -18.52 9.73 5.37
C ASN A 144 -17.01 9.67 5.67
N ASN A 145 -16.16 10.16 4.77
CA ASN A 145 -14.70 10.19 4.90
C ASN A 145 -14.19 11.63 5.05
#